data_AF-A0A6B3F370-F1
#
_entry.id   AF-A0A6B3F370-F1
#
_cell.length_a   1.000
_cell.length_b   1.000
_cell.length_c   1.000
_cell.angle_alpha   90.00
_cell.angle_beta   90.00
_cell.angle_gamma   90.00
#
_symmetry.space_group_name_H-M   'P 1'
#
loop_
_entity.id
_entity.type
_entity.pdbx_description
1 polymer ?
#
loop_
_entity_poly.entity_id
_entity_poly.type
_entity_poly.pdbx_seq_one_letter_code
_entity_poly.pdbx_strand_id
1 'polypeptide(L)'
;ARPLGSPRLMALLSLREAGGRAGLGDRTGCERALGRAHTSFGQGPAPSDPEWMSFFREAELEMLEAQCWAALGDWSRAARHARRATRLQDPHFTRNLALYRAELTTDLAHAGLAEEAAATGHQVLDLLDQVRSSRIRTMLAGAVAVLRPRGRGSVDITDFLDRHGTEPPGGRGAKTSSPGHPSPSGA
;
A
#
# COMPACT_ATOMS: atom_id res chain seq x y z
N ALA A 1 -23.28 -21.55 9.11
CA ALA A 1 -23.33 -20.22 8.44
C ALA A 1 -23.79 -20.42 7.01
N ARG A 2 -24.76 -19.64 6.51
CA ARG A 2 -25.21 -19.70 5.11
C ARG A 2 -24.09 -19.14 4.22
N PRO A 3 -23.70 -19.78 3.11
CA PRO A 3 -22.68 -19.22 2.24
C PRO A 3 -23.17 -17.88 1.71
N LEU A 4 -22.35 -16.83 1.84
CA LEU A 4 -22.68 -15.45 1.45
C LEU A 4 -22.90 -15.28 -0.08
N GLY A 5 -22.90 -16.37 -0.84
CA GLY A 5 -23.08 -16.39 -2.29
C GLY A 5 -21.91 -15.78 -3.07
N SER A 6 -21.05 -14.96 -2.46
CA SER A 6 -19.98 -14.19 -3.09
C SER A 6 -18.59 -14.79 -2.79
N PRO A 7 -17.94 -15.47 -3.74
CA PRO A 7 -16.57 -15.96 -3.57
C PRO A 7 -15.58 -14.81 -3.30
N ARG A 8 -15.75 -13.65 -3.93
CA ARG A 8 -14.88 -12.50 -3.69
C ARG A 8 -15.00 -11.96 -2.27
N LEU A 9 -16.22 -11.90 -1.72
CA LEU A 9 -16.42 -11.49 -0.32
C LEU A 9 -15.78 -12.50 0.63
N MET A 10 -15.93 -13.81 0.36
CA MET A 10 -15.28 -14.86 1.15
C MET A 10 -13.75 -14.76 1.10
N ALA A 11 -13.18 -14.39 -0.05
CA ALA A 11 -11.76 -14.15 -0.20
C ALA A 11 -11.29 -12.96 0.64
N LEU A 12 -12.00 -11.83 0.59
CA LEU A 12 -11.69 -10.65 1.39
C LEU A 12 -11.77 -10.94 2.89
N LEU A 13 -12.81 -11.63 3.35
CA LEU A 13 -12.96 -12.04 4.75
C LEU A 13 -11.81 -12.95 5.20
N SER A 14 -11.42 -13.90 4.36
CA SER A 14 -10.28 -14.80 4.64
C SER A 14 -8.95 -14.03 4.70
N LEU A 15 -8.74 -12.99 3.89
CA LEU A 15 -7.58 -12.10 4.00
C LEU A 15 -7.58 -11.30 5.31
N ARG A 16 -8.74 -10.80 5.75
CA ARG A 16 -8.83 -10.11 7.05
C ARG A 16 -8.50 -11.04 8.21
N GLU A 17 -8.96 -12.28 8.15
CA GLU A 17 -8.58 -13.32 9.11
C GLU A 17 -7.06 -13.60 9.06
N ALA A 18 -6.48 -13.72 7.85
CA ALA A 18 -5.05 -13.93 7.67
C ALA A 18 -4.22 -12.80 8.31
N GLY A 19 -4.63 -11.55 8.12
CA GLY A 19 -3.98 -10.39 8.75
C GLY A 19 -4.08 -10.40 10.26
N GLY A 20 -5.25 -10.76 10.81
CA GLY A 20 -5.42 -10.91 12.26
C GLY A 20 -4.52 -11.99 12.86
N ARG A 21 -4.41 -13.14 12.19
CA ARG A 21 -3.53 -14.24 12.60
C ARG A 21 -2.05 -13.87 12.49
N ALA A 22 -1.67 -13.20 11.40
CA ALA A 22 -0.32 -12.67 11.22
C ALA A 22 0.09 -11.70 12.34
N GLY A 23 -0.82 -10.78 12.72
CA GLY A 23 -0.58 -9.85 13.82
C GLY A 23 -0.43 -10.52 15.20
N LEU A 24 -0.96 -11.73 15.37
CA LEU A 24 -0.77 -12.56 16.57
C LEU A 24 0.47 -13.47 16.48
N GLY A 25 1.22 -13.44 15.38
CA GLY A 25 2.35 -14.35 15.12
C GLY A 25 1.95 -15.77 14.73
N ASP A 26 0.67 -16.05 14.49
CA ASP A 26 0.17 -17.37 14.07
C ASP A 26 0.43 -17.58 12.56
N ARG A 27 1.66 -17.98 12.22
CA ARG A 27 2.09 -18.24 10.83
C ARG A 27 1.23 -19.31 10.15
N THR A 28 1.09 -20.48 10.77
CA THR A 28 0.30 -21.60 10.22
C THR A 28 -1.16 -21.21 10.02
N GLY A 29 -1.71 -20.45 10.95
CA GLY A 29 -3.06 -19.94 10.83
C GLY A 29 -3.20 -18.93 9.70
N CYS A 30 -2.26 -17.99 9.57
CA CYS A 30 -2.21 -17.03 8.48
C CYS A 30 -2.19 -17.74 7.12
N GLU A 31 -1.29 -18.70 6.93
CA GLU A 31 -1.16 -19.49 5.70
C GLU A 31 -2.45 -20.21 5.32
N ARG A 32 -3.12 -20.86 6.28
CA ARG A 32 -4.40 -21.52 6.03
C ARG A 32 -5.48 -20.52 5.59
N ALA A 33 -5.50 -19.32 6.17
CA ALA A 33 -6.46 -18.29 5.79
C ALA A 33 -6.15 -17.70 4.41
N LEU A 34 -4.87 -17.47 4.09
CA LEU A 34 -4.42 -17.08 2.75
C LEU A 34 -4.80 -18.13 1.69
N GLY A 35 -4.61 -19.43 1.97
CA GLY A 35 -5.01 -20.50 1.06
C GLY A 35 -6.51 -20.49 0.74
N ARG A 36 -7.36 -20.23 1.74
CA ARG A 36 -8.81 -20.03 1.53
C ARG A 36 -9.09 -18.78 0.70
N ALA A 37 -8.39 -17.67 0.98
CA ALA A 37 -8.54 -16.45 0.22
C ALA A 37 -8.25 -16.65 -1.27
N HIS A 38 -7.13 -17.29 -1.60
CA HIS A 38 -6.75 -17.64 -2.98
C HIS A 38 -7.77 -18.55 -3.65
N THR A 39 -8.23 -19.59 -2.94
CA THR A 39 -9.24 -20.52 -3.46
C THR A 39 -10.56 -19.82 -3.78
N SER A 40 -11.02 -18.92 -2.91
CA SER A 40 -12.25 -18.16 -3.14
C SER A 40 -12.08 -17.07 -4.21
N PHE A 41 -10.92 -16.41 -4.27
CA PHE A 41 -10.64 -15.39 -5.29
C PHE A 41 -10.55 -15.99 -6.70
N GLY A 42 -9.93 -17.17 -6.82
CA GLY A 42 -9.77 -17.89 -8.09
C GLY A 42 -11.08 -18.34 -8.74
N GLN A 43 -12.20 -18.35 -8.01
CA GLN A 43 -13.53 -18.59 -8.58
C GLN A 43 -14.05 -17.41 -9.41
N GLY A 44 -13.44 -16.24 -9.27
CA GLY A 44 -13.79 -15.05 -10.03
C GLY A 44 -15.06 -14.34 -9.54
N PRO A 45 -15.52 -13.33 -10.31
CA PRO A 45 -16.72 -12.58 -9.99
C PRO A 45 -17.98 -13.45 -10.06
N ALA A 46 -18.94 -13.20 -9.18
CA ALA A 46 -20.24 -13.86 -9.15
C ALA A 46 -21.38 -12.83 -9.21
N PRO A 47 -22.58 -13.19 -9.73
CA PRO A 47 -23.75 -12.29 -9.76
C PRO A 47 -24.22 -11.82 -8.38
N SER A 48 -23.84 -12.56 -7.35
CA SER A 48 -24.07 -12.32 -5.92
C SER A 48 -23.06 -11.37 -5.28
N ASP A 49 -22.02 -10.94 -6.01
CA ASP A 49 -21.06 -9.97 -5.49
C ASP A 49 -21.73 -8.60 -5.31
N PRO A 50 -21.64 -8.00 -4.11
CA PRO A 50 -22.10 -6.62 -3.93
C PRO A 50 -21.35 -5.67 -4.87
N GLU A 51 -22.03 -4.64 -5.39
CA GLU A 51 -21.43 -3.67 -6.33
C GLU A 51 -20.13 -3.03 -5.81
N TRP A 52 -20.10 -2.72 -4.51
CA TRP A 52 -18.93 -2.15 -3.85
C TRP A 52 -17.70 -3.05 -3.92
N MET A 53 -17.83 -4.36 -4.16
CA MET A 53 -16.70 -5.29 -4.31
C MET A 53 -15.86 -5.03 -5.56
N SER A 54 -16.27 -4.14 -6.47
CA SER A 54 -15.50 -3.78 -7.67
C SER A 54 -14.07 -3.27 -7.37
N PHE A 55 -13.80 -2.76 -6.16
CA PHE A 55 -12.45 -2.39 -5.72
C PHE A 55 -11.53 -3.60 -5.46
N PHE A 56 -12.07 -4.73 -5.00
CA PHE A 56 -11.28 -5.85 -4.48
C PHE A 56 -10.72 -6.72 -5.61
N ARG A 57 -9.72 -6.19 -6.32
CA ARG A 57 -9.06 -6.84 -7.45
C ARG A 57 -7.74 -7.46 -7.01
N GLU A 58 -7.05 -8.06 -7.96
CA GLU A 58 -5.80 -8.77 -7.70
C GLU A 58 -4.75 -7.88 -7.04
N ALA A 59 -4.69 -6.59 -7.39
CA ALA A 59 -3.80 -5.62 -6.74
C ALA A 59 -4.05 -5.51 -5.23
N GLU A 60 -5.31 -5.51 -4.80
CA GLU A 60 -5.69 -5.43 -3.38
C GLU A 60 -5.45 -6.75 -2.65
N LEU A 61 -5.70 -7.90 -3.31
CA LEU A 61 -5.34 -9.21 -2.77
C LEU A 61 -3.84 -9.31 -2.47
N GLU A 62 -3.02 -8.95 -3.46
CA GLU A 62 -1.57 -8.93 -3.33
C GLU A 62 -1.11 -7.98 -2.21
N MET A 63 -1.74 -6.81 -2.08
CA MET A 63 -1.37 -5.86 -1.04
C MET A 63 -1.72 -6.35 0.36
N LEU A 64 -2.87 -6.99 0.54
CA LEU A 64 -3.27 -7.56 1.82
C LEU A 64 -2.41 -8.76 2.21
N GLU A 65 -2.01 -9.58 1.23
CA GLU A 65 -1.08 -10.68 1.48
C GLU A 65 0.32 -10.17 1.85
N ALA A 66 0.84 -9.14 1.17
CA ALA A 66 2.11 -8.53 1.54
C ALA A 66 2.13 -8.07 3.01
N GLN A 67 1.09 -7.38 3.46
CA GLN A 67 0.94 -6.94 4.87
C GLN A 67 0.93 -8.12 5.85
N CYS A 68 0.34 -9.26 5.46
CA CYS A 68 0.38 -10.47 6.30
C CYS A 68 1.82 -10.98 6.46
N TRP A 69 2.60 -11.00 5.38
CA TRP A 69 4.00 -11.45 5.41
C TRP A 69 4.91 -10.48 6.15
N ALA A 70 4.70 -9.17 5.97
CA ALA A 70 5.36 -8.12 6.73
C ALA A 70 5.13 -8.28 8.24
N ALA A 71 3.88 -8.51 8.65
CA ALA A 71 3.52 -8.75 10.05
C ALA A 71 4.16 -10.02 10.64
N LEU A 72 4.43 -11.04 9.82
CA LEU A 72 5.15 -12.26 10.21
C LEU A 72 6.69 -12.14 10.11
N GLY A 73 7.20 -10.97 9.73
CA GLY A 73 8.63 -10.70 9.54
C GLY A 73 9.24 -11.36 8.30
N ASP A 74 8.42 -11.87 7.37
CA ASP A 74 8.89 -12.42 6.09
C ASP A 74 8.93 -11.32 5.02
N TRP A 75 9.90 -10.41 5.18
CA TRP A 75 10.05 -9.21 4.36
C TRP A 75 10.31 -9.51 2.88
N SER A 76 11.02 -10.61 2.58
CA SER A 76 11.28 -11.01 1.20
C SER A 76 10.00 -11.43 0.49
N ARG A 77 9.13 -12.18 1.17
CA ARG A 77 7.82 -12.54 0.64
C ARG A 77 6.88 -11.33 0.57
N ALA A 78 6.88 -10.47 1.59
CA ALA A 78 6.12 -9.22 1.59
C ALA A 78 6.46 -8.35 0.38
N ALA A 79 7.76 -8.08 0.15
CA ALA A 79 8.24 -7.28 -0.97
C ALA A 79 7.81 -7.85 -2.33
N ARG A 80 7.84 -9.18 -2.49
CA ARG A 80 7.37 -9.83 -3.73
C ARG A 80 5.89 -9.53 -4.03
N HIS A 81 5.04 -9.66 -3.02
CA HIS A 81 3.60 -9.40 -3.15
C HIS A 81 3.33 -7.89 -3.33
N ALA A 82 3.98 -7.02 -2.56
CA ALA A 82 3.87 -5.57 -2.71
C ALA A 82 4.33 -5.09 -4.09
N ARG A 83 5.39 -5.69 -4.66
CA ARG A 83 5.85 -5.41 -6.02
C ARG A 83 4.83 -5.85 -7.07
N ARG A 84 4.09 -6.94 -6.83
CA ARG A 84 3.01 -7.36 -7.71
C ARG A 84 1.81 -6.42 -7.61
N ALA A 85 1.42 -6.04 -6.39
CA ALA A 85 0.35 -5.09 -6.14
C ALA A 85 0.59 -3.74 -6.83
N THR A 86 1.80 -3.18 -6.71
CA THR A 86 2.18 -1.91 -7.36
C THR A 86 2.15 -1.96 -8.88
N ARG A 87 2.53 -3.10 -9.50
CA ARG A 87 2.44 -3.28 -10.97
C ARG A 87 1.01 -3.42 -11.48
N LEU A 88 0.14 -4.03 -10.68
CA LEU A 88 -1.26 -4.28 -11.04
C LEU A 88 -2.18 -3.08 -10.75
N GLN A 89 -1.77 -2.17 -9.85
CA GLN A 89 -2.57 -1.04 -9.46
C GLN A 89 -2.70 -0.04 -10.61
N ASP A 90 -3.94 0.36 -10.90
CA ASP A 90 -4.21 1.38 -11.91
C ASP A 90 -3.63 2.74 -11.45
N PRO A 91 -2.73 3.36 -12.25
CA PRO A 91 -2.14 4.67 -11.93
C PRO A 91 -3.15 5.79 -11.69
N HIS A 92 -4.38 5.66 -12.21
CA HIS A 92 -5.47 6.59 -11.95
C HIS A 92 -5.82 6.68 -10.46
N PHE A 93 -5.64 5.60 -9.70
CA PHE A 93 -5.81 5.60 -8.23
C PHE A 93 -4.51 6.01 -7.52
N THR A 94 -4.04 7.23 -7.79
CA THR A 94 -2.75 7.78 -7.33
C THR A 94 -2.48 7.57 -5.84
N ARG A 95 -3.48 7.79 -4.97
CA ARG A 95 -3.34 7.59 -3.52
C ARG A 95 -3.09 6.12 -3.16
N ASN A 96 -3.78 5.17 -3.80
CA ASN A 96 -3.60 3.75 -3.52
C ASN A 96 -2.25 3.26 -4.06
N LEU A 97 -1.84 3.73 -5.25
CA LEU A 97 -0.52 3.43 -5.78
C LEU A 97 0.59 3.96 -4.83
N ALA A 98 0.44 5.17 -4.30
CA ALA A 98 1.36 5.74 -3.33
C ALA A 98 1.42 4.92 -2.04
N LEU A 99 0.26 4.45 -1.55
CA LEU A 99 0.20 3.56 -0.39
C LEU A 99 0.94 2.24 -0.64
N TYR A 100 0.72 1.61 -1.79
CA TYR A 100 1.34 0.33 -2.12
C TYR A 100 2.85 0.46 -2.31
N ARG A 101 3.31 1.57 -2.92
CA ARG A 101 4.74 1.86 -3.05
C ARG A 101 5.39 2.15 -1.70
N ALA A 102 4.69 2.79 -0.77
CA ALA A 102 5.20 3.00 0.59
C ALA A 102 5.33 1.69 1.38
N GLU A 103 4.38 0.76 1.22
CA GLU A 103 4.50 -0.59 1.77
C GLU A 103 5.71 -1.31 1.16
N LEU A 104 5.80 -1.32 -0.18
CA LEU A 104 6.93 -1.93 -0.89
C LEU A 104 8.28 -1.36 -0.45
N THR A 105 8.37 -0.03 -0.25
CA THR A 105 9.58 0.63 0.24
C THR A 105 9.98 0.11 1.63
N THR A 106 8.98 -0.10 2.51
CA THR A 106 9.18 -0.65 3.85
C THR A 106 9.66 -2.10 3.78
N ASP A 107 8.98 -2.92 2.99
CA ASP A 107 9.32 -4.34 2.82
C ASP A 107 10.73 -4.53 2.25
N LEU A 108 11.10 -3.78 1.21
CA LEU A 108 12.42 -3.80 0.60
C LEU A 108 13.52 -3.37 1.58
N ALA A 109 13.27 -2.31 2.35
CA ALA A 109 14.22 -1.82 3.34
C ALA A 109 14.51 -2.88 4.42
N HIS A 110 13.48 -3.56 4.92
CA HIS A 110 13.64 -4.65 5.88
C HIS A 110 14.22 -5.94 5.25
N ALA A 111 13.93 -6.22 3.98
CA ALA A 111 14.51 -7.33 3.24
C ALA A 111 16.00 -7.11 2.87
N GLY A 112 16.56 -5.94 3.13
CA GLY A 112 17.96 -5.60 2.82
C GLY A 112 18.19 -5.15 1.37
N LEU A 113 17.13 -4.94 0.60
CA LEU A 113 17.18 -4.44 -0.79
C LEU A 113 17.18 -2.91 -0.79
N ALA A 114 18.20 -2.32 -0.18
CA ALA A 114 18.21 -0.91 0.21
C ALA A 114 18.17 0.08 -0.96
N GLU A 115 18.87 -0.21 -2.07
CA GLU A 115 18.85 0.66 -3.27
C GLU A 115 17.49 0.61 -3.97
N GLU A 116 16.88 -0.57 -4.09
CA GLU A 116 15.53 -0.69 -4.64
C GLU A 116 14.49 -0.02 -3.73
N ALA A 117 14.68 -0.08 -2.41
CA ALA A 117 13.86 0.64 -1.46
C ALA A 117 13.97 2.16 -1.67
N ALA A 118 15.18 2.69 -1.81
CA ALA A 118 15.41 4.11 -2.09
C ALA A 118 14.76 4.56 -3.40
N ALA A 119 14.95 3.79 -4.48
CA ALA A 119 14.32 4.07 -5.77
C ALA A 119 12.78 4.05 -5.69
N THR A 120 12.21 3.09 -4.97
CA THR A 120 10.75 3.03 -4.74
C THR A 120 10.29 4.20 -3.86
N GLY A 121 11.08 4.59 -2.87
CA GLY A 121 10.82 5.72 -1.99
C GLY A 121 10.75 7.05 -2.73
N HIS A 122 11.60 7.29 -3.72
CA HIS A 122 11.48 8.46 -4.61
C HIS A 122 10.14 8.50 -5.34
N GLN A 123 9.68 7.35 -5.84
CA GLN A 123 8.37 7.26 -6.51
C GLN A 123 7.21 7.55 -5.54
N VAL A 124 7.37 7.27 -4.24
CA VAL A 124 6.37 7.66 -3.23
C VAL A 124 6.37 9.19 -3.05
N LEU A 125 7.55 9.81 -2.98
CA LEU A 125 7.69 11.27 -2.86
C LEU A 125 7.07 12.00 -4.07
N ASP A 126 7.31 11.50 -5.29
CA ASP A 126 6.70 12.06 -6.52
C ASP A 126 5.16 12.04 -6.46
N LEU A 127 4.57 11.00 -5.86
CA LEU A 127 3.12 10.88 -5.71
C LEU A 127 2.58 11.76 -4.58
N LEU A 128 3.37 11.98 -3.51
CA LEU A 128 2.98 12.84 -2.39
C LEU A 128 2.84 14.32 -2.77
N ASP A 129 3.44 14.75 -3.89
CA ASP A 129 3.20 16.07 -4.49
C ASP A 129 1.74 16.22 -4.96
N GLN A 130 1.09 15.11 -5.32
CA GLN A 130 -0.28 15.07 -5.82
C GLN A 130 -1.30 14.69 -4.73
N VAL A 131 -0.87 13.97 -3.68
CA VAL A 131 -1.77 13.46 -2.65
C VAL A 131 -1.35 13.84 -1.22
N ARG A 132 -2.32 14.30 -0.44
CA ARG A 132 -2.16 14.49 1.01
C ARG A 132 -2.56 13.23 1.76
N SER A 133 -1.60 12.66 2.50
CA SER A 133 -1.79 11.48 3.34
C SER A 133 -0.73 11.45 4.44
N SER A 134 -1.17 11.50 5.70
CA SER A 134 -0.31 11.28 6.86
C SER A 134 0.18 9.84 6.96
N ARG A 135 -0.69 8.86 6.67
CA ARG A 135 -0.35 7.43 6.70
C ARG A 135 0.87 7.10 5.83
N ILE A 136 0.82 7.47 4.55
CA ILE A 136 1.93 7.27 3.59
C ILE A 136 3.22 7.93 4.10
N ARG A 137 3.18 9.15 4.63
CA ARG A 137 4.35 9.82 5.22
C ARG A 137 4.91 9.04 6.41
N THR A 138 4.05 8.55 7.31
CA THR A 138 4.46 7.72 8.45
C THR A 138 5.14 6.42 8.01
N MET A 139 4.59 5.75 7.00
CA MET A 139 5.20 4.53 6.44
C MET A 139 6.58 4.83 5.84
N LEU A 140 6.68 5.91 5.06
CA LEU A 140 7.94 6.31 4.44
C LEU A 140 9.00 6.69 5.49
N ALA A 141 8.59 7.40 6.56
CA ALA A 141 9.47 7.71 7.68
C ALA A 141 9.98 6.44 8.40
N GLY A 142 9.12 5.42 8.53
CA GLY A 142 9.51 4.10 9.04
C GLY A 142 10.58 3.43 8.17
N ALA A 143 10.38 3.39 6.85
CA ALA A 143 11.36 2.83 5.92
C ALA A 143 12.69 3.62 5.94
N VAL A 144 12.64 4.95 6.02
CA VAL A 144 13.80 5.82 6.17
C VAL A 144 14.60 5.50 7.44
N ALA A 145 13.92 5.22 8.55
CA ALA A 145 14.60 4.81 9.78
C ALA A 145 15.38 3.49 9.60
N VAL A 146 14.86 2.55 8.81
CA VAL A 146 15.54 1.29 8.47
C VAL A 146 16.71 1.52 7.52
N LEU A 147 16.61 2.45 6.57
CA LEU A 147 17.64 2.72 5.58
C LEU A 147 18.79 3.58 6.11
N ARG A 148 18.55 4.45 7.10
CA ARG A 148 19.55 5.40 7.61
C ARG A 148 20.90 4.76 8.01
N PRO A 149 20.95 3.61 8.72
CA PRO A 149 22.22 2.95 9.02
C PRO A 149 22.97 2.44 7.78
N ARG A 150 22.26 2.22 6.67
CA ARG A 150 22.76 1.64 5.41
C ARG A 150 23.15 2.69 4.36
N GLY A 151 22.88 3.97 4.62
CA GLY A 151 23.18 5.06 3.67
C GLY A 151 24.67 5.32 3.46
N ARG A 152 25.54 4.85 4.36
CA ARG A 152 26.99 5.02 4.22
C ARG A 152 27.52 4.14 3.08
N GLY A 153 27.75 4.74 1.92
CA GLY A 153 28.40 4.10 0.76
C GLY A 153 27.53 3.93 -0.48
N SER A 154 26.25 4.32 -0.45
CA SER A 154 25.39 4.36 -1.64
C SER A 154 24.84 5.77 -1.85
N VAL A 155 25.10 6.32 -3.04
CA VAL A 155 24.62 7.65 -3.45
C VAL A 155 23.10 7.65 -3.53
N ASP A 156 22.50 6.60 -4.09
CA ASP A 156 21.05 6.50 -4.27
C ASP A 156 20.31 6.50 -2.92
N ILE A 157 20.84 5.79 -1.92
CA ILE A 157 20.25 5.80 -0.58
C ILE A 157 20.39 7.18 0.06
N THR A 158 21.56 7.82 -0.09
CA THR A 158 21.81 9.15 0.49
C THR A 158 20.89 10.20 -0.13
N ASP A 159 20.75 10.23 -1.46
CA ASP A 159 19.86 11.14 -2.18
C ASP A 159 18.40 10.97 -1.75
N PHE A 160 17.94 9.72 -1.61
CA PHE A 160 16.60 9.46 -1.08
C PHE A 160 16.40 9.99 0.34
N LEU A 161 17.37 9.75 1.24
CA LEU A 161 17.30 10.22 2.62
C LEU A 161 17.29 11.75 2.71
N ASP A 162 18.10 12.42 1.91
CA ASP A 162 18.17 13.88 1.84
C ASP A 162 16.86 14.46 1.28
N ARG A 163 16.35 13.91 0.17
CA ARG A 163 15.07 14.33 -0.42
C ARG A 163 13.92 14.17 0.57
N HIS A 164 13.83 13.04 1.27
CA HIS A 164 12.83 12.85 2.33
C HIS A 164 12.98 13.87 3.47
N GLY A 165 14.21 14.23 3.85
CA GLY A 165 14.48 15.24 4.88
C GLY A 165 14.00 16.65 4.54
N THR A 166 13.85 16.95 3.25
CA THR A 166 13.32 18.24 2.76
C THR A 166 11.78 18.26 2.60
N GLU A 167 11.09 17.13 2.78
CA GLU A 167 9.63 17.09 2.66
C GLU A 167 8.99 17.91 3.79
N PRO A 168 8.14 18.90 3.46
CA PRO A 168 7.55 19.75 4.48
C PRO A 168 6.64 18.93 5.39
N PRO A 169 6.76 19.05 6.73
CA PRO A 169 5.82 18.40 7.64
C PRO A 169 4.42 18.90 7.31
N GLY A 170 3.54 17.99 6.92
CA GLY A 170 2.32 18.28 6.17
C GLY A 170 1.55 19.51 6.69
N GLY A 171 1.50 20.59 5.90
CA GLY A 171 0.69 21.75 6.25
C GLY A 171 1.07 23.09 5.61
N ARG A 172 0.91 23.24 4.29
CA ARG A 172 0.29 24.44 3.69
C ARG A 172 0.02 24.18 2.21
N GLY A 173 -1.24 23.92 1.90
CA GLY A 173 -1.69 24.09 0.52
C GLY A 173 -1.53 25.55 0.15
N ALA A 174 -0.75 25.83 -0.89
CA ALA A 174 -0.95 27.04 -1.66
C ALA A 174 -2.43 27.04 -2.09
N LYS A 175 -3.23 27.92 -1.50
CA LYS A 175 -4.55 28.25 -2.04
C LYS A 175 -4.27 28.91 -3.38
N THR A 176 -4.48 28.19 -4.47
CA THR A 176 -4.74 28.84 -5.75
C THR A 176 -6.08 29.54 -5.58
N SER A 177 -6.02 30.83 -5.25
CA SER A 177 -7.18 31.73 -5.25
C SER A 177 -7.70 31.81 -6.68
N SER A 178 -8.77 31.07 -7.00
CA SER A 178 -9.55 31.38 -8.19
C SER A 178 -10.37 32.65 -7.92
N PRO A 179 -10.38 33.64 -8.83
CA PRO A 179 -11.15 34.85 -8.68
C PRO A 179 -12.66 34.52 -8.77
N GLY A 180 -13.42 35.13 -7.86
CA GLY A 180 -14.85 34.89 -7.68
C GLY A 180 -15.66 35.13 -8.95
N HIS A 181 -16.63 34.25 -9.19
CA HIS A 181 -17.77 34.55 -10.06
C HIS A 181 -18.80 35.36 -9.27
N PRO A 182 -19.31 36.48 -9.80
CA PRO A 182 -20.40 37.20 -9.17
C PRO A 182 -21.72 36.45 -9.37
N SER A 183 -22.50 36.34 -8.30
CA SER A 183 -23.91 35.92 -8.35
C SER A 183 -24.72 36.91 -9.20
N PRO A 184 -25.66 36.45 -10.05
CA PRO A 184 -26.65 37.36 -10.61
C PRO A 184 -27.77 37.60 -9.59
N SER A 185 -27.99 38.88 -9.32
CA SER A 185 -29.20 39.43 -8.69
C SER A 185 -30.41 39.19 -9.59
N GLY A 186 -31.59 39.10 -8.98
CA GLY A 186 -32.82 38.65 -9.62
C GLY A 186 -33.44 39.57 -10.66
N ALA A 187 -34.43 38.98 -11.34
CA ALA A 187 -35.62 39.58 -11.91
C ALA A 187 -36.71 38.50 -11.94
#